data_AF-A0A0R1XTE8-F1
#
_entry.id   AF-A0A0R1XTE8-F1
#
_cell.length_a   1.000
_cell.length_b   1.000
_cell.length_c   1.000
_cell.angle_alpha   90.00
_cell.angle_beta   90.00
_cell.angle_gamma   90.00
#
_symmetry.space_group_name_H-M   'P 1'
#
loop_
_entity.id
_entity.type
_entity.pdbx_description
1 polymer ?
#
loop_
_entity_poly.entity_id
_entity_poly.type
_entity_poly.pdbx_seq_one_letter_code
_entity_poly.pdbx_strand_id
1 'polypeptide(L)'
;MKSELYKNLYLGMTQFSTRMRSYTHAVMDFLASKFDISTMHQELQLIFFTELTTLALMPGTITNAHQLVYTAMQGVYWKPESGQMKFIHVVISRLQRLSTAFSAPGAEAVLTERLTMTLLLLRHTRRQYRIGLLTSHDLPVNYYLRKALNEQMTANFNVVVTNYDSTQSYDIILTTSMEMADLMGIKNDLPLIQMQDFGTGSDFVVLYWYLDTLVSGYLRTDLPEP
;
A
#
# COMPACT_ATOMS: atom_id res chain seq x y z
N MET A 1 -19.89 -13.46 -9.24
CA MET A 1 -20.04 -14.28 -10.47
C MET A 1 -18.65 -14.67 -10.96
N LYS A 2 -18.34 -15.96 -11.15
CA LYS A 2 -17.10 -16.37 -11.83
C LYS A 2 -17.24 -15.98 -13.30
N SER A 3 -16.63 -14.86 -13.69
CA SER A 3 -16.68 -14.31 -15.05
C SER A 3 -16.33 -15.39 -16.07
N GLU A 4 -17.10 -15.48 -17.15
CA GLU A 4 -16.83 -16.37 -18.28
C GLU A 4 -15.47 -16.03 -18.92
N LEU A 5 -15.06 -14.77 -18.85
CA LEU A 5 -13.73 -14.28 -19.20
C LEU A 5 -12.63 -14.93 -18.34
N TYR A 6 -12.84 -15.07 -17.03
CA TYR A 6 -11.89 -15.75 -16.13
C TYR A 6 -11.76 -17.22 -16.51
N LYS A 7 -12.88 -17.90 -16.77
CA LYS A 7 -12.85 -19.31 -17.17
C LYS A 7 -12.14 -19.51 -18.51
N ASN A 8 -12.37 -18.63 -19.48
CA ASN A 8 -11.84 -18.78 -20.83
C ASN A 8 -10.37 -18.35 -20.96
N LEU A 9 -9.96 -17.27 -20.28
CA LEU A 9 -8.58 -16.76 -20.38
C LEU A 9 -7.65 -17.38 -19.33
N TYR A 10 -8.08 -17.43 -18.07
CA TYR A 10 -7.21 -17.86 -16.97
C TYR A 10 -7.10 -19.38 -16.89
N LEU A 11 -8.19 -20.15 -17.08
CA LEU A 11 -8.16 -21.61 -16.93
C LEU A 11 -7.70 -22.38 -18.18
N GLY A 12 -7.24 -21.69 -19.23
CA GLY A 12 -6.72 -22.33 -20.44
C GLY A 12 -5.56 -23.30 -20.15
N MET A 13 -5.54 -24.48 -20.78
CA MET A 13 -4.63 -25.58 -20.43
C MET A 13 -3.30 -25.58 -21.20
N THR A 14 -2.97 -24.52 -21.95
CA THR A 14 -1.69 -24.47 -22.66
C THR A 14 -0.52 -24.42 -21.66
N GLN A 15 0.66 -24.93 -22.07
CA GLN A 15 1.87 -24.84 -21.23
C GLN A 15 2.27 -23.39 -20.95
N PHE A 16 2.00 -22.48 -21.88
CA PHE A 16 2.21 -21.04 -21.69
C PHE A 16 1.27 -20.50 -20.60
N SER A 17 -0.04 -20.70 -20.74
CA SER A 17 -1.04 -20.25 -19.75
C SER A 17 -0.77 -20.83 -18.36
N THR A 18 -0.34 -22.09 -18.27
CA THR A 18 0.01 -22.74 -17.01
C THR A 18 1.21 -22.07 -16.33
N ARG A 19 2.26 -21.74 -17.09
CA ARG A 19 3.41 -20.97 -16.57
C ARG A 19 3.01 -19.57 -16.11
N MET A 20 2.22 -18.86 -16.92
CA MET A 20 1.74 -17.53 -16.58
C MET A 20 0.93 -17.53 -15.28
N ARG A 21 0.03 -18.50 -15.10
CA ARG A 21 -0.70 -18.68 -13.83
C ARG A 21 0.24 -18.89 -12.66
N SER A 22 1.27 -19.73 -12.81
CA SER A 22 2.26 -19.95 -11.75
C SER A 22 2.96 -18.64 -11.34
N TYR A 23 3.28 -17.77 -12.30
CA TYR A 23 3.91 -16.48 -12.03
C TYR A 23 2.94 -15.53 -11.33
N THR A 24 1.68 -15.47 -11.80
CA THR A 24 0.61 -14.72 -11.13
C THR A 24 0.45 -15.18 -9.68
N HIS A 25 0.40 -16.50 -9.42
CA HIS A 25 0.27 -17.02 -8.06
C HIS A 25 1.43 -16.59 -7.16
N ALA A 26 2.67 -16.67 -7.64
CA ALA A 26 3.84 -16.24 -6.86
C ALA A 26 3.79 -14.73 -6.50
N VAL A 27 3.33 -13.88 -7.42
CA VAL A 27 3.13 -12.44 -7.14
C VAL A 27 2.00 -12.24 -6.14
N MET A 28 0.88 -12.94 -6.31
CA MET A 28 -0.30 -12.80 -5.46
C MET A 28 -0.05 -13.31 -4.04
N ASP A 29 0.67 -14.41 -3.86
CA ASP A 29 1.06 -14.92 -2.55
C ASP A 29 1.96 -13.93 -1.82
N PHE A 30 2.87 -13.28 -2.55
CA PHE A 30 3.75 -12.27 -1.98
C PHE A 30 2.98 -11.00 -1.60
N LEU A 31 2.08 -10.51 -2.45
CA LEU A 31 1.17 -9.41 -2.11
C LEU A 31 0.29 -9.77 -0.90
N ALA A 32 -0.29 -10.97 -0.88
CA ALA A 32 -1.13 -11.46 0.20
C ALA A 32 -0.38 -11.60 1.53
N SER A 33 0.95 -11.72 1.51
CA SER A 33 1.77 -11.75 2.73
C SER A 33 1.82 -10.39 3.43
N LYS A 34 1.74 -9.29 2.67
CA LYS A 34 1.83 -7.93 3.23
C LYS A 34 0.49 -7.21 3.26
N PHE A 35 -0.46 -7.54 2.39
CA PHE A 35 -1.75 -6.86 2.22
C PHE A 35 -2.94 -7.80 2.42
N ASP A 36 -4.06 -7.27 2.91
CA ASP A 36 -5.34 -7.97 2.86
C ASP A 36 -5.96 -7.78 1.48
N ILE A 37 -5.89 -8.84 0.68
CA ILE A 37 -6.40 -8.87 -0.69
C ILE A 37 -7.59 -9.83 -0.84
N SER A 38 -8.13 -10.35 0.27
CA SER A 38 -9.11 -11.43 0.29
C SER A 38 -10.34 -11.16 -0.59
N THR A 39 -10.85 -9.94 -0.56
CA THR A 39 -12.04 -9.49 -1.30
C THR A 39 -11.77 -9.24 -2.79
N MET A 40 -10.54 -8.89 -3.16
CA MET A 40 -10.13 -8.55 -4.54
C MET A 40 -9.28 -9.63 -5.22
N HIS A 41 -9.03 -10.75 -4.54
CA HIS A 41 -8.01 -11.72 -4.93
C HIS A 41 -8.20 -12.27 -6.36
N GLN A 42 -9.42 -12.68 -6.72
CA GLN A 42 -9.72 -13.24 -8.04
C GLN A 42 -9.60 -12.20 -9.16
N GLU A 43 -9.98 -10.96 -8.87
CA GLU A 43 -9.90 -9.85 -9.83
C GLU A 43 -8.44 -9.47 -10.09
N LEU A 44 -7.66 -9.28 -9.03
CA LEU A 44 -6.22 -9.02 -9.13
C LEU A 44 -5.47 -10.16 -9.83
N GLN A 45 -5.81 -11.42 -9.54
CA GLN A 45 -5.26 -12.57 -10.27
C GLN A 45 -5.49 -12.48 -11.78
N LEU A 46 -6.71 -12.13 -12.19
CA LEU A 46 -7.04 -12.03 -13.60
C LEU A 46 -6.30 -10.86 -14.27
N ILE A 47 -6.25 -9.70 -13.59
CA ILE A 47 -5.54 -8.51 -14.06
C ILE A 47 -4.04 -8.82 -14.24
N PHE A 48 -3.38 -9.37 -13.22
CA PHE A 48 -1.97 -9.72 -13.33
C PHE A 48 -1.73 -10.79 -14.41
N PHE A 49 -2.62 -11.76 -14.55
CA PHE A 49 -2.49 -12.76 -15.62
C PHE A 49 -2.55 -12.14 -17.01
N THR A 50 -3.50 -11.23 -17.27
CA THR A 50 -3.63 -10.57 -18.57
C THR A 50 -2.47 -9.61 -18.83
N GLU A 51 -2.02 -8.87 -17.82
CA GLU A 51 -0.88 -7.95 -17.92
C GLU A 51 0.43 -8.69 -18.19
N LEU A 52 0.74 -9.72 -17.40
CA LEU A 52 1.95 -10.52 -17.60
C LEU A 52 1.92 -11.26 -18.95
N THR A 53 0.76 -11.74 -19.38
CA THR A 53 0.60 -12.38 -20.70
C THR A 53 0.86 -11.39 -21.82
N THR A 54 0.32 -10.17 -21.71
CA THR A 54 0.53 -9.10 -22.69
C THR A 54 2.00 -8.73 -22.78
N LEU A 55 2.68 -8.57 -21.64
CA LEU A 55 4.11 -8.28 -21.58
C LEU A 55 4.95 -9.40 -22.20
N ALA A 56 4.61 -10.67 -21.94
CA ALA A 56 5.35 -11.80 -22.46
C ALA A 56 5.19 -12.00 -23.97
N LEU A 57 4.03 -11.68 -24.53
CA LEU A 57 3.73 -11.86 -25.95
C LEU A 57 4.06 -10.62 -26.80
N MET A 58 3.93 -9.42 -26.24
CA MET A 58 4.08 -8.15 -26.95
C MET A 58 4.89 -7.14 -26.12
N PRO A 59 6.19 -7.43 -25.84
CA PRO A 59 7.03 -6.55 -25.04
C PRO A 59 7.15 -5.16 -25.67
N GLY A 60 7.02 -4.11 -24.86
CA GLY A 60 7.11 -2.72 -25.30
C GLY A 60 5.81 -2.09 -25.81
N THR A 61 4.69 -2.83 -25.82
CA THR A 61 3.40 -2.28 -26.25
C THR A 61 2.78 -1.42 -25.16
N ILE A 62 2.71 -0.11 -25.38
CA ILE A 62 2.05 0.84 -24.48
C ILE A 62 0.53 0.71 -24.68
N THR A 63 -0.20 0.34 -23.62
CA THR A 63 -1.67 0.26 -23.64
C THR A 63 -2.30 1.50 -23.02
N ASN A 64 -3.59 1.76 -23.30
CA ASN A 64 -4.33 2.87 -22.68
C ASN A 64 -4.29 2.86 -21.15
N ALA A 65 -4.09 1.68 -20.56
CA ALA A 65 -3.96 1.55 -19.11
C ALA A 65 -2.70 2.26 -18.56
N HIS A 66 -1.71 2.60 -19.40
CA HIS A 66 -0.57 3.45 -19.02
C HIS A 66 -1.00 4.90 -18.72
N GLN A 67 -1.97 5.46 -19.46
CA GLN A 67 -2.50 6.80 -19.17
C GLN A 67 -3.21 6.85 -17.80
N LEU A 68 -3.92 5.78 -17.47
CA LEU A 68 -4.62 5.62 -16.20
C LEU A 68 -3.64 5.51 -15.03
N VAL A 69 -2.56 4.73 -15.22
CA VAL A 69 -1.42 4.66 -14.28
C VAL A 69 -0.79 6.05 -14.09
N TYR A 70 -0.44 6.72 -15.19
CA TYR A 70 0.20 8.02 -15.15
C TYR A 70 -0.64 9.05 -14.40
N THR A 71 -1.96 9.06 -14.62
CA THR A 71 -2.90 9.97 -13.95
C THR A 71 -2.97 9.68 -12.45
N ALA A 72 -3.08 8.41 -12.07
CA ALA A 72 -3.13 8.02 -10.66
C ALA A 72 -1.78 8.19 -9.94
N MET A 73 -0.66 8.19 -10.66
CA MET A 73 0.68 8.47 -10.14
C MET A 73 0.94 9.97 -9.93
N GLN A 74 0.13 10.89 -10.47
CA GLN A 74 0.35 12.35 -10.38
C GLN A 74 0.30 12.95 -8.95
N GLY A 75 0.05 12.14 -7.92
CA GLY A 75 0.13 12.55 -6.50
C GLY A 75 1.01 11.66 -5.64
N VAL A 76 1.78 10.74 -6.24
CA VAL A 76 2.56 9.74 -5.51
C VAL A 76 4.03 10.15 -5.48
N TYR A 77 4.49 10.56 -4.30
CA TYR A 77 5.87 11.05 -4.09
C TYR A 77 6.74 9.99 -3.39
N TRP A 78 6.61 8.72 -3.77
CA TRP A 78 7.46 7.67 -3.22
C TRP A 78 8.90 7.87 -3.66
N LYS A 79 9.79 8.06 -2.69
CA LYS A 79 11.22 8.17 -2.98
C LYS A 79 11.75 6.84 -3.55
N PRO A 80 12.78 6.85 -4.41
CA PRO A 80 13.35 5.62 -4.97
C PRO A 80 13.76 4.60 -3.90
N GLU A 81 14.25 5.08 -2.75
CA GLU A 81 14.65 4.23 -1.63
C GLU A 81 13.47 3.70 -0.80
N SER A 82 12.24 4.16 -1.01
CA SER A 82 11.05 3.77 -0.23
C SER A 82 10.84 2.25 -0.20
N GLY A 83 10.24 1.75 0.88
CA GLY A 83 9.93 0.33 1.01
C GLY A 83 8.94 -0.17 -0.03
N GLN A 84 8.03 0.69 -0.49
CA GLN A 84 7.12 0.45 -1.61
C GLN A 84 7.93 0.14 -2.88
N MET A 85 8.87 1.02 -3.25
CA MET A 85 9.71 0.82 -4.44
C MET A 85 10.61 -0.40 -4.31
N LYS A 86 11.26 -0.61 -3.15
CA LYS A 86 12.06 -1.82 -2.90
C LYS A 86 11.22 -3.09 -3.02
N PHE A 87 10.01 -3.09 -2.48
CA PHE A 87 9.08 -4.21 -2.56
C PHE A 87 8.69 -4.50 -4.01
N ILE A 88 8.37 -3.48 -4.81
CA ILE A 88 8.10 -3.60 -6.24
C ILE A 88 9.29 -4.23 -6.97
N HIS A 89 10.51 -3.74 -6.75
CA HIS A 89 11.69 -4.27 -7.42
C HIS A 89 12.00 -5.73 -7.05
N VAL A 90 11.70 -6.16 -5.82
CA VAL A 90 11.79 -7.57 -5.43
C VAL A 90 10.80 -8.43 -6.22
N VAL A 91 9.56 -7.97 -6.42
CA VAL A 91 8.58 -8.67 -7.27
C VAL A 91 9.07 -8.78 -8.71
N ILE A 92 9.57 -7.68 -9.28
CA ILE A 92 10.10 -7.65 -10.65
C ILE A 92 11.29 -8.61 -10.79
N SER A 93 12.23 -8.57 -9.86
CA SER A 93 13.41 -9.46 -9.86
C SER A 93 13.01 -10.94 -9.79
N ARG A 94 11.98 -11.28 -9.02
CA ARG A 94 11.43 -12.64 -8.99
C ARG A 94 10.84 -13.04 -10.34
N LEU A 95 10.06 -12.16 -10.98
CA LEU A 95 9.51 -12.40 -12.31
C LEU A 95 10.61 -12.58 -13.36
N GLN A 96 11.62 -11.72 -13.37
CA GLN A 96 12.75 -11.78 -14.30
C GLN A 96 13.55 -13.09 -14.17
N ARG A 97 13.73 -13.61 -12.95
CA ARG A 97 14.36 -14.93 -12.73
C ARG A 97 13.52 -16.08 -13.29
N LEU A 98 12.20 -15.93 -13.36
CA LEU A 98 11.28 -16.94 -13.87
C LEU A 98 11.16 -16.94 -15.40
N SER A 99 11.38 -15.79 -16.06
CA SER A 99 11.32 -15.69 -17.52
C SER A 99 12.09 -14.48 -18.06
N THR A 100 12.90 -14.72 -19.10
CA THR A 100 13.64 -13.67 -19.82
C THR A 100 12.74 -12.67 -20.54
N ALA A 101 11.47 -13.02 -20.80
CA ALA A 101 10.49 -12.10 -21.38
C ALA A 101 10.26 -10.86 -20.50
N PHE A 102 10.39 -10.99 -19.18
CA PHE A 102 10.25 -9.87 -18.25
C PHE A 102 11.53 -9.02 -18.09
N SER A 103 12.61 -9.43 -18.77
CA SER A 103 13.86 -8.67 -18.88
C SER A 103 14.03 -7.99 -20.25
N ALA A 104 13.03 -8.10 -21.13
CA ALA A 104 13.04 -7.43 -22.43
C ALA A 104 13.06 -5.89 -22.26
N PRO A 105 13.60 -5.13 -23.23
CA PRO A 105 13.61 -3.67 -23.17
C PRO A 105 12.20 -3.10 -22.90
N GLY A 106 12.10 -2.24 -21.88
CA GLY A 106 10.84 -1.61 -21.47
C GLY A 106 9.94 -2.45 -20.55
N ALA A 107 10.19 -3.75 -20.38
CA ALA A 107 9.36 -4.62 -19.53
C ALA A 107 9.40 -4.20 -18.05
N GLU A 108 10.58 -3.83 -17.54
CA GLU A 108 10.74 -3.38 -16.15
C GLU A 108 9.99 -2.08 -15.84
N ALA A 109 10.03 -1.10 -16.76
CA ALA A 109 9.31 0.16 -16.59
C ALA A 109 7.80 -0.09 -16.50
N VAL A 110 7.26 -0.91 -17.42
CA VAL A 110 5.83 -1.27 -17.39
C VAL A 110 5.47 -2.05 -16.13
N LEU A 111 6.27 -3.03 -15.71
CA LEU A 111 6.03 -3.77 -14.47
C LEU A 111 6.04 -2.84 -13.25
N THR A 112 6.97 -1.89 -13.20
CA THR A 112 7.07 -0.90 -12.13
C THR A 112 5.80 -0.05 -12.05
N GLU A 113 5.34 0.45 -13.19
CA GLU A 113 4.09 1.23 -13.29
C GLU A 113 2.86 0.43 -12.83
N ARG A 114 2.71 -0.82 -13.31
CA ARG A 114 1.58 -1.69 -12.94
C ARG A 114 1.57 -2.07 -11.47
N LEU A 115 2.74 -2.41 -10.93
CA LEU A 115 2.88 -2.75 -9.52
C LEU A 115 2.68 -1.52 -8.63
N THR A 116 3.12 -0.33 -9.06
CA THR A 116 2.84 0.93 -8.36
C THR A 116 1.35 1.15 -8.25
N MET A 117 0.60 1.05 -9.36
CA MET A 117 -0.85 1.15 -9.33
C MET A 117 -1.52 0.13 -8.44
N THR A 118 -1.06 -1.11 -8.50
CA THR A 118 -1.58 -2.16 -7.64
C THR A 118 -1.39 -1.79 -6.17
N LEU A 119 -0.18 -1.36 -5.78
CA LEU A 119 0.09 -0.99 -4.39
C LEU A 119 -0.73 0.23 -3.93
N LEU A 120 -0.98 1.21 -4.80
CA LEU A 120 -1.85 2.36 -4.48
C LEU A 120 -3.32 1.93 -4.25
N LEU A 121 -3.78 0.90 -4.95
CA LEU A 121 -5.11 0.34 -4.75
C LEU A 121 -5.17 -0.60 -3.55
N LEU A 122 -4.05 -1.20 -3.16
CA LEU A 122 -3.93 -2.04 -1.96
C LEU A 122 -3.73 -1.18 -0.70
N ARG A 123 -4.83 -0.60 -0.24
CA ARG A 123 -4.86 0.36 0.88
C ARG A 123 -4.63 -0.28 2.25
N HIS A 124 -4.89 -1.58 2.37
CA HIS A 124 -4.88 -2.28 3.65
C HIS A 124 -3.73 -3.26 3.76
N THR A 125 -2.65 -2.83 4.40
CA THR A 125 -1.60 -3.73 4.91
C THR A 125 -2.19 -4.69 5.94
N ARG A 126 -1.63 -5.89 6.09
CA ARG A 126 -2.01 -6.81 7.18
C ARG A 126 -1.68 -6.25 8.56
N ARG A 127 -0.58 -5.51 8.68
CA ARG A 127 -0.30 -4.70 9.88
C ARG A 127 -1.29 -3.55 9.94
N GLN A 128 -2.02 -3.45 11.05
CA GLN A 128 -2.80 -2.28 11.40
C GLN A 128 -1.93 -1.34 12.24
N TYR A 129 -1.81 -0.07 11.83
CA TYR A 129 -1.08 0.93 12.60
C TYR A 129 -1.97 1.60 13.64
N ARG A 130 -1.47 1.76 14.85
CA ARG A 130 -2.20 2.30 15.99
C ARG A 130 -1.85 3.75 16.20
N ILE A 131 -2.88 4.60 16.19
CA ILE A 131 -2.75 6.04 16.40
C ILE A 131 -3.45 6.40 17.72
N GLY A 132 -2.70 7.00 18.64
CA GLY A 132 -3.20 7.50 19.92
C GLY A 132 -3.57 8.97 19.80
N LEU A 133 -4.82 9.34 20.04
CA LEU A 133 -5.30 10.72 20.07
C LEU A 133 -5.26 11.25 21.50
N LEU A 134 -4.38 12.21 21.75
CA LEU A 134 -4.29 12.97 22.99
C LEU A 134 -4.95 14.34 22.79
N THR A 135 -5.96 14.66 23.57
CA THR A 135 -6.63 15.95 23.47
C THR A 135 -7.15 16.41 24.82
N SER A 136 -7.21 17.73 25.02
CA SER A 136 -7.83 18.39 26.17
C SER A 136 -9.31 18.68 25.97
N HIS A 137 -9.87 18.33 24.80
CA HIS A 137 -11.28 18.53 24.48
C HIS A 137 -12.20 17.68 25.35
N ASP A 138 -13.45 18.13 25.47
CA ASP A 138 -14.48 17.39 26.18
C ASP A 138 -14.86 16.08 25.45
N LEU A 139 -15.60 15.22 26.15
CA LEU A 139 -15.94 13.88 25.64
C LEU A 139 -16.69 13.92 24.29
N PRO A 140 -17.70 14.79 24.08
CA PRO A 140 -18.36 14.92 22.78
C PRO A 140 -17.42 15.33 21.64
N VAL A 141 -16.61 16.39 21.83
CA VAL A 141 -15.71 16.87 20.77
C VAL A 141 -14.65 15.82 20.45
N ASN A 142 -14.08 15.18 21.46
CA ASN A 142 -13.12 14.09 21.27
C ASN A 142 -13.75 12.91 20.48
N TYR A 143 -14.99 12.53 20.79
CA TYR A 143 -15.69 11.49 20.04
C TYR A 143 -15.80 11.82 18.54
N TYR A 144 -16.24 13.04 18.20
CA TYR A 144 -16.38 13.46 16.81
C TYR A 144 -15.04 13.57 16.10
N LEU A 145 -14.04 14.15 16.77
CA LEU A 145 -12.69 14.28 16.22
C LEU A 145 -12.09 12.91 15.90
N ARG A 146 -12.09 11.99 16.86
CA ARG A 146 -11.59 10.63 16.67
C ARG A 146 -12.29 9.93 15.51
N LYS A 147 -13.62 10.07 15.40
CA LYS A 147 -14.40 9.44 14.33
C LYS A 147 -14.01 10.00 12.95
N ALA A 148 -13.95 11.32 12.81
CA ALA A 148 -13.57 11.98 11.56
C ALA A 148 -12.15 11.62 11.12
N LEU A 149 -11.19 11.68 12.05
CA LEU A 149 -9.80 11.29 11.81
C LEU A 149 -9.69 9.83 11.36
N ASN A 150 -10.41 8.93 12.04
CA ASN A 150 -10.41 7.52 11.70
C ASN A 150 -11.00 7.26 10.30
N GLU A 151 -12.14 7.87 9.96
CA GLU A 151 -12.75 7.75 8.63
C GLU A 151 -11.82 8.24 7.51
N GLN A 152 -11.17 9.39 7.70
CA GLN A 152 -10.28 9.96 6.70
C GLN A 152 -8.99 9.14 6.50
N MET A 153 -8.39 8.64 7.58
CA MET A 153 -7.13 7.89 7.48
C MET A 153 -7.35 6.45 7.01
N THR A 154 -8.41 5.79 7.47
CA THR A 154 -8.76 4.42 7.05
C THR A 154 -9.12 4.32 5.57
N ALA A 155 -9.47 5.44 4.93
CA ALA A 155 -9.68 5.50 3.49
C ALA A 155 -8.42 5.17 2.68
N ASN A 156 -7.21 5.34 3.25
CA ASN A 156 -5.93 5.20 2.55
C ASN A 156 -4.96 4.20 3.21
N PHE A 157 -5.09 3.97 4.52
CA PHE A 157 -4.17 3.13 5.29
C PHE A 157 -4.92 2.16 6.21
N ASN A 158 -4.36 0.99 6.52
CA ASN A 158 -4.89 0.16 7.60
C ASN A 158 -4.47 0.74 8.95
N VAL A 159 -5.27 1.66 9.48
CA VAL A 159 -5.02 2.32 10.77
C VAL A 159 -6.20 2.15 11.72
N VAL A 160 -5.95 2.43 13.00
CA VAL A 160 -7.00 2.62 13.99
C VAL A 160 -6.65 3.81 14.87
N VAL A 161 -7.58 4.74 15.01
CA VAL A 161 -7.44 5.90 15.91
C VAL A 161 -8.21 5.63 17.20
N THR A 162 -7.51 5.69 18.32
CA THR A 162 -8.08 5.50 19.66
C THR A 162 -7.64 6.63 20.59
N ASN A 163 -8.36 6.85 21.69
CA ASN A 163 -7.88 7.78 22.71
C ASN A 163 -6.54 7.27 23.26
N TYR A 164 -5.61 8.19 23.48
CA TYR A 164 -4.31 7.86 24.05
C TYR A 164 -4.45 7.24 25.44
N ASP A 165 -3.78 6.13 25.64
CA ASP A 165 -3.68 5.37 26.88
C ASP A 165 -2.22 4.95 27.07
N SER A 166 -1.59 5.39 28.15
CA SER A 166 -0.17 5.15 28.42
C SER A 166 0.18 3.66 28.60
N THR A 167 -0.82 2.80 28.78
CA THR A 167 -0.63 1.34 28.86
C THR A 167 -0.57 0.66 27.49
N GLN A 168 -0.91 1.38 26.42
CA GLN A 168 -0.95 0.85 25.05
C GLN A 168 0.24 1.33 24.22
N SER A 169 0.66 0.48 23.27
CA SER A 169 1.66 0.86 22.27
C SER A 169 0.99 1.48 21.06
N TYR A 170 1.52 2.61 20.62
CA TYR A 170 1.11 3.36 19.43
C TYR A 170 2.27 3.50 18.45
N ASP A 171 1.96 3.55 17.16
CA ASP A 171 2.92 3.86 16.12
C ASP A 171 3.06 5.38 15.92
N ILE A 172 1.99 6.14 16.17
CA ILE A 172 1.93 7.61 16.08
C ILE A 172 1.06 8.13 17.23
N ILE A 173 1.42 9.28 17.79
CA ILE A 173 0.59 10.02 18.74
C ILE A 173 0.17 11.33 18.07
N LEU A 174 -1.13 11.58 18.00
CA LEU A 174 -1.71 12.85 17.57
C LEU A 174 -2.08 13.66 18.80
N THR A 175 -1.77 14.94 18.79
CA THR A 175 -2.19 15.85 19.85
C THR A 175 -2.83 17.13 19.32
N THR A 176 -3.86 17.63 19.99
CA THR A 176 -4.37 19.00 19.75
C THR A 176 -3.65 20.04 20.61
N SER A 177 -2.85 19.61 21.59
CA SER A 177 -2.11 20.49 22.51
C SER A 177 -0.76 19.90 22.90
N MET A 178 0.32 20.60 22.57
CA MET A 178 1.67 20.20 22.99
C MET A 178 1.84 20.28 24.50
N GLU A 179 1.21 21.25 25.15
CA GLU A 179 1.23 21.38 26.62
C GLU A 179 0.68 20.13 27.31
N MET A 180 -0.39 19.52 26.75
CA MET A 180 -0.95 18.27 27.27
C MET A 180 0.00 17.09 27.09
N ALA A 181 0.72 17.03 25.96
CA ALA A 181 1.71 15.99 25.70
C ALA A 181 2.90 16.08 26.69
N ASP A 182 3.36 17.30 26.95
CA ASP A 182 4.41 17.59 27.94
C ASP A 182 3.99 17.18 29.35
N LEU A 183 2.75 17.53 29.75
CA LEU A 183 2.18 17.12 31.05
C LEU A 183 2.08 15.61 31.23
N MET A 184 1.80 14.88 30.15
CA MET A 184 1.76 13.41 30.15
C MET A 184 3.16 12.78 30.05
N GLY A 185 4.22 13.58 29.96
CA GLY A 185 5.60 13.11 29.87
C GLY A 185 5.88 12.31 28.59
N ILE A 186 5.11 12.53 27.52
CA ILE A 186 5.28 11.85 26.25
C ILE A 186 6.55 12.41 25.59
N LYS A 187 7.63 11.63 25.62
CA LYS A 187 8.91 11.97 25.00
C LYS A 187 8.93 11.58 23.52
N ASN A 188 9.81 12.24 22.77
CA ASN A 188 10.02 12.13 21.31
C ASN A 188 10.41 10.74 20.76
N ASP A 189 10.26 9.65 21.52
CA ASP A 189 10.62 8.30 21.07
C ASP A 189 9.62 7.80 19.99
N LEU A 190 8.43 8.42 19.92
CA LEU A 190 7.42 8.18 18.90
C LEU A 190 7.11 9.46 18.13
N PRO A 191 6.65 9.37 16.86
CA PRO A 191 6.14 10.52 16.12
C PRO A 191 4.97 11.17 16.87
N LEU A 192 5.22 12.31 17.51
CA LEU A 192 4.22 13.18 18.11
C LEU A 192 3.87 14.29 17.12
N ILE A 193 2.63 14.29 16.63
CA ILE A 193 2.16 15.22 15.60
C ILE A 193 1.08 16.10 16.21
N GLN A 194 1.33 17.40 16.24
CA GLN A 194 0.31 18.37 16.62
C GLN A 194 -0.63 18.61 15.42
N MET A 195 -1.94 18.54 15.66
CA MET A 195 -2.98 18.85 14.68
C MET A 195 -3.87 19.99 15.17
N GLN A 196 -4.37 20.81 14.25
CA GLN A 196 -5.36 21.83 14.58
C GLN A 196 -6.76 21.20 14.57
N ASP A 197 -7.33 20.91 15.74
CA ASP A 197 -8.68 20.32 15.90
C ASP A 197 -9.00 19.24 14.86
N PHE A 198 -9.96 19.47 13.94
CA PHE A 198 -10.37 18.55 12.87
C PHE A 198 -9.28 18.26 11.81
N GLY A 199 -8.11 18.86 11.94
CA GLY A 199 -7.00 18.77 11.01
C GLY A 199 -7.16 19.73 9.83
N THR A 200 -6.06 20.37 9.47
CA THR A 200 -5.92 21.10 8.21
C THR A 200 -5.35 20.18 7.13
N GLY A 201 -5.45 20.59 5.85
CA GLY A 201 -4.82 19.85 4.75
C GLY A 201 -3.31 19.62 4.98
N SER A 202 -2.61 20.60 5.56
CA SER A 202 -1.19 20.47 5.94
C SER A 202 -0.96 19.41 7.03
N ASP A 203 -1.85 19.32 8.03
CA ASP A 203 -1.70 18.34 9.11
C ASP A 203 -1.80 16.91 8.56
N PHE A 204 -2.75 16.67 7.64
CA PHE A 204 -2.89 15.37 6.99
C PHE A 204 -1.72 15.04 6.06
N VAL A 205 -1.12 16.02 5.39
CA VAL A 205 0.09 15.79 4.58
C VAL A 205 1.24 15.29 5.46
N VAL A 206 1.48 15.93 6.62
CA VAL A 206 2.53 15.50 7.55
C VAL A 206 2.23 14.10 8.09
N LEU A 207 0.99 13.84 8.51
CA LEU A 207 0.60 12.53 9.00
C LEU A 207 0.75 11.42 7.95
N TYR A 208 0.31 11.68 6.71
CA TYR A 208 0.45 10.71 5.62
C TYR A 208 1.91 10.43 5.30
N TRP A 209 2.80 11.41 5.44
CA TRP A 209 4.24 11.18 5.28
C TRP A 209 4.81 10.23 6.35
N TYR A 210 4.39 10.36 7.61
CA TYR A 210 4.76 9.41 8.67
C TYR A 210 4.16 8.02 8.46
N LEU A 211 2.89 7.94 8.07
CA LEU A 211 2.23 6.67 7.75
C LEU A 211 2.91 5.97 6.56
N ASP A 212 3.26 6.71 5.50
CA ASP A 212 4.01 6.17 4.36
C ASP A 212 5.39 5.65 4.79
N THR A 213 6.04 6.30 5.77
CA THR A 213 7.32 5.85 6.33
C THR A 213 7.16 4.55 7.12
N LEU A 214 6.09 4.42 7.91
CA LEU A 214 5.76 3.18 8.63
C LEU A 214 5.42 2.03 7.68
N VAL A 215 4.61 2.30 6.65
CA VAL A 215 4.30 1.34 5.57
C VAL A 215 5.56 0.93 4.85
N SER A 216 6.41 1.88 4.46
CA SER A 216 7.72 1.64 3.86
C SER A 216 8.58 0.72 4.74
N GLY A 217 8.68 1.01 6.05
CA GLY A 217 9.40 0.16 7.00
C GLY A 217 8.84 -1.26 7.07
N TYR A 218 7.53 -1.40 7.15
CA TYR A 218 6.85 -2.68 7.15
C TYR A 218 7.06 -3.47 5.85
N LEU A 219 6.96 -2.84 4.68
CA LEU A 219 7.15 -3.52 3.40
C LEU A 219 8.58 -4.02 3.17
N ARG A 220 9.56 -3.38 3.83
CA ARG A 220 10.96 -3.85 3.82
C ARG A 220 11.22 -5.07 4.68
N THR A 221 10.35 -5.36 5.66
CA THR A 221 10.52 -6.54 6.50
C THR A 221 10.49 -7.80 5.64
N ASP A 222 11.41 -8.73 5.89
CA ASP A 222 11.52 -10.01 5.18
C ASP A 222 11.89 -9.90 3.68
N LEU A 223 12.30 -8.72 3.20
CA LEU A 223 12.91 -8.59 1.88
C LEU A 223 14.37 -9.09 1.94
N PRO A 224 14.86 -9.81 0.92
CA PRO A 224 16.28 -10.14 0.83
C PRO A 224 17.09 -8.83 0.83
N GLU A 225 18.18 -8.81 1.61
CA GLU A 225 19.12 -7.69 1.57
C GLU A 225 19.69 -7.53 0.14
N PRO A 226 19.94 -6.28 -0.29
CA PRO A 226 20.47 -5.98 -1.63
C PRO A 226 21.84 -6.63 -1.89
#